data_AF-A0A2K3PB54-F1
#
_entry.id   AF-A0A2K3PB54-F1
#
_cell.length_a   1.000
_cell.length_b   1.000
_cell.length_c   1.000
_cell.angle_alpha   90.00
_cell.angle_beta   90.00
_cell.angle_gamma   90.00
#
_symmetry.space_group_name_H-M   'P 1'
#
loop_
_entity.id
_entity.type
_entity.pdbx_description
1 polymer ?
#
loop_
_entity_poly.entity_id
_entity_poly.type
_entity_poly.pdbx_seq_one_letter_code
_entity_poly.pdbx_strand_id
1 'polypeptide(L)'
;NELKKQLKPAPVTPDGKSVESSPPSPLELQIQKLTEERKELIKGSYRDKHFNAGSILLGFGVFEAVGGGLNTWLRTGKLFPGPHLFAGAGITVLWALAAALVPPMQKGSETARNLHIALNTLNVLLFVWQIPTGFDIVLKVFEFTKWP
;
A
#
# COMPACT_ATOMS: atom_id res chain seq x y z
N ASN A 1 -14.83 -17.80 0.23
CA ASN A 1 -15.11 -19.23 0.02
C ASN A 1 -15.99 -19.83 1.11
N GLU A 2 -15.98 -19.32 2.35
CA GLU A 2 -16.88 -19.80 3.42
C GLU A 2 -18.38 -19.71 3.09
N LEU A 3 -18.86 -18.60 2.51
CA LEU A 3 -20.28 -18.48 2.11
C LEU A 3 -20.71 -19.54 1.09
N LYS A 4 -19.82 -19.93 0.17
CA LYS A 4 -20.11 -20.99 -0.80
C LYS A 4 -20.18 -22.37 -0.16
N LYS A 5 -19.49 -22.59 0.96
CA LYS A 5 -19.58 -23.83 1.75
C LYS A 5 -20.90 -23.95 2.51
N GLN A 6 -21.61 -22.84 2.71
CA GLN A 6 -22.91 -22.79 3.39
C GLN A 6 -24.09 -23.04 2.44
N LEU A 7 -23.86 -23.11 1.13
CA LEU A 7 -24.88 -23.50 0.16
C LEU A 7 -25.25 -24.98 0.38
N LYS A 8 -26.54 -25.25 0.60
CA LYS A 8 -27.05 -26.63 0.55
C LYS A 8 -27.02 -27.11 -0.91
N PRO A 9 -26.66 -28.38 -1.17
CA PRO A 9 -26.73 -28.93 -2.52
C PRO A 9 -28.15 -28.79 -3.07
N ALA A 10 -28.28 -28.29 -4.30
CA ALA A 10 -29.57 -28.24 -4.98
C ALA A 10 -30.08 -29.68 -5.19
N PRO A 11 -31.36 -29.97 -4.91
CA PRO A 11 -31.94 -31.27 -5.22
C PRO A 11 -31.88 -31.50 -6.74
N VAL A 12 -31.20 -32.57 -7.13
CA VAL A 12 -31.10 -33.06 -8.51
C VAL A 12 -32.13 -34.18 -8.72
N THR A 13 -32.81 -34.15 -9.86
CA THR A 13 -33.68 -35.27 -10.28
C THR A 13 -32.84 -36.51 -10.62
N PRO A 14 -33.42 -37.73 -10.62
CA PRO A 14 -32.73 -38.97 -10.97
C PRO A 14 -32.02 -38.94 -12.34
N ASP A 15 -32.51 -38.10 -13.26
CA ASP A 15 -31.97 -37.91 -14.60
C ASP A 15 -30.85 -36.84 -14.66
N GLY A 16 -30.38 -36.34 -13.52
CA GLY A 16 -29.31 -35.33 -13.43
C GLY A 16 -29.73 -33.91 -13.81
N LYS A 17 -31.02 -33.66 -14.09
CA LYS A 17 -31.54 -32.30 -14.33
C LYS A 17 -31.76 -31.58 -13.00
N SER A 18 -31.23 -30.37 -12.89
CA SER A 18 -31.58 -29.42 -11.84
C SER A 18 -33.08 -29.12 -11.92
N VAL A 19 -33.81 -29.28 -10.80
CA VAL A 19 -35.22 -28.87 -10.71
C VAL A 19 -35.27 -27.36 -10.97
N GLU A 20 -36.00 -26.94 -11.99
CA GLU A 20 -36.06 -25.55 -12.43
C GLU A 20 -36.96 -24.71 -11.50
N SER A 21 -36.39 -23.62 -10.99
CA SER A 21 -37.03 -22.39 -10.48
C SER A 21 -37.70 -22.37 -9.10
N SER A 22 -36.89 -22.44 -8.04
CA SER A 22 -37.15 -21.60 -6.85
C SER A 22 -36.41 -20.28 -7.01
N PRO A 23 -36.99 -19.11 -6.64
CA PRO A 23 -36.24 -17.85 -6.65
C PRO A 23 -34.97 -17.96 -5.79
N PRO A 24 -33.86 -17.34 -6.22
CA PRO A 24 -32.58 -17.47 -5.52
C PRO A 24 -32.73 -17.01 -4.06
N SER A 25 -32.25 -17.86 -3.15
CA SER A 25 -32.23 -17.57 -1.72
C SER A 25 -31.41 -16.30 -1.43
N PRO A 26 -31.66 -15.61 -0.31
CA PRO A 26 -30.88 -14.43 0.08
C PRO A 26 -29.35 -14.67 0.09
N LEU A 27 -28.91 -15.88 0.46
CA LEU A 27 -27.50 -16.28 0.43
C LEU A 27 -26.97 -16.38 -1.01
N GLU A 28 -27.74 -16.96 -1.93
CA GLU A 28 -27.36 -17.04 -3.34
C GLU A 28 -27.28 -15.66 -3.98
N LEU A 29 -28.22 -14.78 -3.69
CA LEU A 29 -28.18 -13.37 -4.12
C LEU A 29 -26.93 -12.66 -3.56
N GLN A 30 -26.58 -12.89 -2.30
CA GLN A 30 -25.37 -12.31 -1.70
C GLN A 30 -24.10 -12.86 -2.37
N ILE A 31 -24.04 -14.16 -2.66
CA ILE A 31 -22.91 -14.78 -3.37
C ILE A 31 -22.79 -14.23 -4.78
N GLN A 32 -23.91 -14.06 -5.50
CA GLN A 32 -23.91 -13.44 -6.82
C GLN A 32 -23.40 -12.00 -6.75
N LYS A 33 -23.94 -11.17 -5.84
CA LYS A 33 -23.49 -9.78 -5.65
C LYS A 33 -21.99 -9.69 -5.37
N LEU A 34 -21.48 -10.45 -4.41
CA LEU A 34 -20.05 -10.46 -4.07
C LEU A 34 -19.17 -11.01 -5.20
N THR A 35 -19.71 -11.90 -6.03
CA THR A 35 -19.02 -12.43 -7.20
C THR A 35 -18.90 -11.36 -8.29
N GLU A 36 -19.98 -10.62 -8.57
CA GLU A 36 -19.95 -9.49 -9.50
C GLU A 36 -19.04 -8.36 -8.99
N GLU A 37 -19.14 -8.00 -7.71
CA GLU A 37 -18.26 -7.01 -7.09
C GLU A 37 -16.78 -7.43 -7.22
N ARG A 38 -16.46 -8.71 -6.95
CA ARG A 38 -15.11 -9.23 -7.16
C ARG A 38 -14.67 -9.08 -8.63
N LYS A 39 -15.53 -9.38 -9.60
CA LYS A 39 -15.20 -9.23 -11.04
C LYS A 39 -14.89 -7.77 -11.37
N GLU A 40 -15.71 -6.83 -10.88
CA GLU A 40 -15.51 -5.40 -11.06
C GLU A 40 -14.19 -4.93 -10.44
N LEU A 41 -13.89 -5.34 -9.21
CA LEU A 41 -12.65 -4.99 -8.51
C LEU A 41 -11.41 -5.56 -9.21
N ILE A 42 -11.47 -6.79 -9.73
CA ILE A 42 -10.39 -7.40 -10.50
C ILE A 42 -10.14 -6.59 -11.79
N LYS A 43 -11.19 -6.20 -12.50
CA LYS A 43 -11.10 -5.35 -13.71
C LYS A 43 -10.39 -4.02 -13.41
N GLY A 44 -10.57 -3.48 -12.20
CA GLY A 44 -9.92 -2.25 -11.77
C GLY A 44 -8.40 -2.34 -11.57
N SER A 45 -7.83 -3.54 -11.39
CA SER A 45 -6.39 -3.79 -11.18
C SER A 45 -5.77 -2.92 -10.06
N TYR A 46 -6.54 -2.66 -9.00
CA TYR A 46 -6.11 -1.78 -7.90
C TYR A 46 -4.84 -2.25 -7.19
N ARG A 47 -4.66 -3.58 -7.09
CA ARG A 47 -3.44 -4.17 -6.53
C ARG A 47 -2.21 -3.75 -7.33
N ASP A 48 -2.25 -3.88 -8.65
CA ASP A 48 -1.08 -3.64 -9.50
C ASP A 48 -0.81 -2.14 -9.61
N LYS A 49 -1.87 -1.31 -9.66
CA LYS A 49 -1.75 0.16 -9.55
C LYS A 49 -1.07 0.58 -8.25
N HIS A 50 -1.51 0.03 -7.11
CA HIS A 50 -0.92 0.33 -5.81
C HIS A 50 0.53 -0.15 -5.73
N PHE A 51 0.83 -1.35 -6.23
CA PHE A 51 2.19 -1.87 -6.29
C PHE A 51 3.10 -0.97 -7.13
N ASN A 52 2.68 -0.61 -8.34
CA ASN A 52 3.47 0.25 -9.24
C ASN A 52 3.70 1.63 -8.64
N ALA A 53 2.66 2.29 -8.15
CA ALA A 53 2.77 3.60 -7.50
C ALA A 53 3.67 3.53 -6.25
N GLY A 54 3.49 2.49 -5.43
CA GLY A 54 4.31 2.23 -4.25
C GLY A 54 5.77 1.96 -4.59
N SER A 55 6.06 1.21 -5.65
CA SER A 55 7.44 0.95 -6.11
C SER A 55 8.13 2.22 -6.62
N ILE A 56 7.41 3.07 -7.36
CA ILE A 56 7.94 4.37 -7.81
C ILE A 56 8.22 5.26 -6.60
N LEU A 57 7.26 5.38 -5.67
CA LEU A 57 7.42 6.15 -4.44
C LEU A 57 8.61 5.64 -3.61
N LEU A 58 8.74 4.33 -3.44
CA LEU A 58 9.84 3.71 -2.71
C LEU A 58 11.18 4.04 -3.35
N GLY A 59 11.32 3.81 -4.66
CA GLY A 59 12.58 4.05 -5.36
C GLY A 59 12.99 5.52 -5.30
N PHE A 60 12.07 6.42 -5.62
CA PHE A 60 12.31 7.86 -5.61
C PHE A 60 12.57 8.39 -4.20
N GLY A 61 11.70 8.05 -3.24
CA GLY A 61 11.79 8.53 -1.87
C GLY A 61 13.06 8.07 -1.15
N VAL A 62 13.51 6.83 -1.38
CA VAL A 62 14.80 6.35 -0.83
C VAL A 62 15.97 7.09 -1.48
N PHE A 63 15.92 7.30 -2.80
CA PHE A 63 16.95 8.06 -3.50
C PHE A 63 17.07 9.49 -2.98
N GLU A 64 15.94 10.18 -2.75
CA GLU A 64 15.94 11.53 -2.16
C GLU A 64 16.44 11.54 -0.71
N ALA A 65 16.03 10.57 0.12
CA ALA A 65 16.46 10.50 1.51
C ALA A 65 17.99 10.31 1.63
N VAL A 66 18.55 9.40 0.83
CA VAL A 66 20.01 9.17 0.80
C VAL A 66 20.73 10.32 0.10
N GLY A 67 20.21 10.75 -1.05
CA GLY A 67 20.79 11.81 -1.88
C GLY A 67 20.81 13.16 -1.18
N GLY A 68 19.76 13.53 -0.45
CA GLY A 68 19.70 14.77 0.33
C GLY A 68 20.77 14.81 1.43
N GLY A 69 20.96 13.71 2.15
CA GLY A 69 22.02 13.57 3.14
C GLY A 69 23.41 13.64 2.50
N LEU A 70 23.64 12.86 1.43
CA LEU A 70 24.91 12.84 0.72
C LEU A 70 25.28 14.21 0.14
N ASN A 71 24.33 14.87 -0.54
CA ASN A 71 24.50 16.22 -1.08
C ASN A 71 24.85 17.24 0.01
N THR A 72 24.18 17.15 1.17
CA THR A 72 24.50 18.01 2.32
C THR A 72 25.93 17.80 2.80
N TRP A 73 26.34 16.53 2.96
CA TRP A 73 27.70 16.20 3.36
C TRP A 73 28.74 16.67 2.34
N LEU A 74 28.51 16.45 1.03
CA LEU A 74 29.42 16.89 -0.03
C LEU A 74 29.62 18.41 -0.07
N ARG A 75 28.57 19.20 0.19
CA ARG A 75 28.67 20.68 0.17
C ARG A 75 29.25 21.27 1.45
N THR A 76 29.05 20.61 2.59
CA THR A 76 29.30 21.25 3.90
C THR A 76 30.28 20.49 4.79
N GLY A 77 30.69 19.28 4.40
CA GLY A 77 31.57 18.39 5.17
C GLY A 77 30.90 17.73 6.38
N LYS A 78 29.60 17.97 6.62
CA LYS A 78 28.85 17.41 7.76
C LYS A 78 27.37 17.23 7.43
N LEU A 79 26.65 16.52 8.30
CA LEU A 79 25.19 16.50 8.30
C LEU A 79 24.65 17.51 9.32
N PHE A 80 23.41 17.96 9.11
CA PHE A 80 22.66 18.77 10.07
C PHE A 80 21.53 17.94 10.65
N PRO A 81 21.80 17.08 11.66
CA PRO A 81 20.78 16.25 12.26
C PRO A 81 19.71 17.11 12.92
N GLY A 82 18.45 16.78 12.64
CA GLY A 82 17.28 17.47 13.17
C GLY A 82 16.02 16.65 12.94
N PRO A 83 14.85 17.10 13.44
CA PRO A 83 13.61 16.33 13.37
C PRO A 83 13.27 15.84 11.95
N HIS A 84 13.48 16.68 10.93
CA HIS A 84 13.25 16.32 9.54
C HIS A 84 14.16 15.17 9.07
N LEU A 85 15.46 15.23 9.36
CA LEU A 85 16.39 14.18 8.96
C LEU A 85 16.07 12.84 9.65
N PHE A 86 15.79 12.87 10.97
CA PHE A 86 15.49 11.66 11.72
C PHE A 86 14.15 11.03 11.34
N ALA A 87 13.10 11.83 11.17
CA ALA A 87 11.82 11.30 10.70
C ALA A 87 11.90 10.80 9.24
N GLY A 88 12.71 11.43 8.37
CA GLY A 88 12.95 10.92 7.01
C GLY A 88 13.67 9.57 6.99
N ALA A 89 14.67 9.39 7.86
CA ALA A 89 15.31 8.09 8.08
C ALA A 89 14.31 7.04 8.61
N GLY A 90 13.45 7.43 9.56
CA GLY A 90 12.37 6.57 10.05
C GLY A 90 11.38 6.15 8.96
N ILE A 91 10.92 7.09 8.13
CA ILE A 91 10.04 6.82 6.99
C ILE A 91 10.69 5.83 6.02
N THR A 92 11.99 5.98 5.74
CA THR A 92 12.74 5.05 4.88
C THR A 92 12.72 3.63 5.42
N VAL A 93 12.93 3.45 6.73
CA VAL A 93 12.85 2.13 7.39
C VAL A 93 11.42 1.58 7.35
N LEU A 94 10.42 2.39 7.65
CA LEU A 94 9.02 1.99 7.63
C LEU A 94 8.58 1.55 6.22
N TRP A 95 9.00 2.25 5.17
CA TRP A 95 8.79 1.83 3.78
C TRP A 95 9.45 0.48 3.47
N ALA A 96 10.70 0.27 3.88
CA ALA A 96 11.40 -0.99 3.68
C ALA A 96 10.69 -2.16 4.38
N LEU A 97 10.27 -1.96 5.64
CA LEU A 97 9.50 -2.95 6.41
C LEU A 97 8.15 -3.23 5.75
N ALA A 98 7.43 -2.19 5.32
CA ALA A 98 6.16 -2.35 4.63
C ALA A 98 6.32 -3.13 3.31
N ALA A 99 7.35 -2.84 2.51
CA ALA A 99 7.66 -3.56 1.28
C ALA A 99 8.00 -5.03 1.54
N ALA A 100 8.73 -5.33 2.63
CA ALA A 100 9.08 -6.70 3.01
C ALA A 100 7.86 -7.57 3.37
N LEU A 101 6.71 -6.96 3.72
CA LEU A 101 5.46 -7.66 4.00
C LEU A 101 4.66 -8.06 2.74
N VAL A 102 5.09 -7.61 1.54
CA VAL A 102 4.37 -7.90 0.30
C VAL A 102 4.31 -9.41 0.00
N PRO A 103 5.40 -10.20 0.04
CA PRO A 103 5.31 -11.64 -0.23
C PRO A 103 4.35 -12.42 0.68
N PRO A 104 4.37 -12.28 2.03
CA PRO A 104 3.39 -12.96 2.87
C PRO A 104 1.95 -12.43 2.68
N MET A 105 1.77 -11.13 2.40
CA MET A 105 0.45 -10.56 2.10
C MET A 105 -0.13 -11.13 0.80
N GLN A 106 0.70 -11.31 -0.24
CA GLN A 106 0.29 -11.95 -1.50
C GLN A 106 -0.09 -13.42 -1.31
N LYS A 107 0.47 -14.10 -0.30
CA LYS A 107 0.08 -15.46 0.11
C LYS A 107 -1.19 -15.49 0.99
N GLY A 108 -1.83 -14.35 1.24
CA GLY A 108 -3.08 -14.26 2.00
C GLY A 108 -2.91 -14.09 3.51
N SER A 109 -1.71 -13.72 3.99
CA SER A 109 -1.52 -13.40 5.41
C SER A 109 -2.21 -12.08 5.77
N GLU A 110 -3.29 -12.16 6.54
CA GLU A 110 -4.02 -10.97 7.02
C GLU A 110 -3.22 -10.21 8.09
N THR A 111 -2.39 -10.88 8.88
CA THR A 111 -1.44 -10.21 9.80
C THR A 111 -0.46 -9.33 9.02
N ALA A 112 0.14 -9.86 7.94
CA ALA A 112 1.05 -9.08 7.10
C ALA A 112 0.34 -7.91 6.42
N ARG A 113 -0.90 -8.11 5.95
CA ARG A 113 -1.73 -7.05 5.38
C ARG A 113 -2.00 -5.93 6.39
N ASN A 114 -2.47 -6.28 7.58
CA ASN A 114 -2.81 -5.31 8.61
C ASN A 114 -1.58 -4.53 9.08
N LEU A 115 -0.44 -5.22 9.23
CA LEU A 115 0.81 -4.56 9.58
C LEU A 115 1.31 -3.63 8.45
N HIS A 116 1.23 -4.06 7.19
CA HIS A 116 1.55 -3.21 6.04
C HIS A 116 0.71 -1.94 6.01
N ILE A 117 -0.60 -2.04 6.28
CA ILE A 117 -1.50 -0.90 6.38
C ILE A 117 -1.10 0.01 7.55
N ALA A 118 -0.88 -0.54 8.75
CA ALA A 118 -0.52 0.24 9.92
C ALA A 118 0.79 1.02 9.73
N LEU A 119 1.83 0.36 9.20
CA LEU A 119 3.13 0.99 8.90
C LEU A 119 2.97 2.11 7.88
N ASN A 120 2.18 1.91 6.81
CA ASN A 120 1.98 2.93 5.80
C ASN A 120 1.10 4.10 6.27
N THR A 121 0.12 3.85 7.13
CA THR A 121 -0.64 4.93 7.77
C THR A 121 0.28 5.81 8.60
N LEU A 122 1.16 5.22 9.41
CA LEU A 122 2.17 5.98 10.15
C LEU A 122 3.12 6.73 9.21
N ASN A 123 3.58 6.10 8.12
CA ASN A 123 4.41 6.76 7.11
C ASN A 123 3.73 8.00 6.54
N VAL A 124 2.47 7.91 6.12
CA VAL A 124 1.75 9.04 5.54
C VAL A 124 1.62 10.18 6.55
N LEU A 125 1.31 9.88 7.81
CA LEU A 125 1.22 10.88 8.86
C LEU A 125 2.57 11.60 9.09
N LEU A 126 3.66 10.83 9.18
CA LEU A 126 5.00 11.38 9.34
C LEU A 126 5.39 12.22 8.11
N PHE A 127 5.14 11.71 6.90
CA PHE A 127 5.47 12.40 5.65
C PHE A 127 4.72 13.73 5.53
N VAL A 128 3.41 13.75 5.81
CA VAL A 128 2.59 14.97 5.78
C VAL A 128 3.10 15.98 6.82
N TRP A 129 3.45 15.52 8.01
CA TRP A 129 4.04 16.38 9.04
C TRP A 129 5.39 16.99 8.61
N GLN A 130 6.16 16.30 7.75
CA GLN A 130 7.44 16.81 7.28
C GLN A 130 7.34 17.93 6.24
N ILE A 131 6.20 18.08 5.54
CA ILE A 131 6.03 19.02 4.42
C ILE A 131 6.51 20.45 4.76
N PRO A 132 6.10 21.08 5.89
CA PRO A 132 6.55 22.43 6.21
C PRO A 132 8.07 22.52 6.40
N THR A 133 8.64 21.60 7.17
CA THR A 133 10.09 21.58 7.44
C THR A 133 10.94 21.26 6.21
N GLY A 134 10.43 20.43 5.30
CA GLY A 134 11.09 20.13 4.03
C GLY A 134 11.15 21.37 3.12
N PHE A 135 10.06 22.13 3.07
CA PHE A 135 10.02 23.39 2.32
C PHE A 135 11.03 24.41 2.86
N ASP A 136 11.10 24.60 4.18
CA ASP A 136 12.08 25.48 4.82
C ASP A 136 13.53 25.07 4.50
N ILE A 137 13.81 23.76 4.47
CA ILE A 137 15.14 23.23 4.11
C ILE A 137 15.47 23.54 2.66
N VAL A 138 14.53 23.33 1.73
CA VAL A 138 14.73 23.65 0.31
C VAL A 138 15.04 25.13 0.13
N LEU A 139 14.31 26.03 0.79
CA LEU A 139 14.57 27.47 0.75
C LEU A 139 15.98 27.83 1.25
N LYS A 140 16.40 27.25 2.37
CA LYS A 140 17.78 27.42 2.89
C LYS A 140 18.83 26.89 1.92
N VAL A 141 18.54 25.79 1.22
CA VAL A 141 19.45 25.28 0.18
C VAL A 141 19.60 26.30 -0.94
N PHE A 142 18.51 26.91 -1.42
CA PHE A 142 18.60 27.97 -2.43
C PHE A 142 19.34 29.22 -1.92
N GLU A 143 19.12 29.61 -0.67
CA GLU A 143 19.77 30.76 -0.03
C GLU A 143 21.29 30.58 0.09
N PHE A 144 21.75 29.40 0.53
CA PHE A 144 23.16 29.18 0.87
C PHE A 144 23.98 28.47 -0.23
N THR A 145 23.34 27.92 -1.26
CA THR A 145 24.07 27.27 -2.36
C THR A 145 24.62 28.32 -3.32
N LYS A 146 25.93 28.28 -3.57
CA LYS A 146 26.54 28.99 -4.70
C LYS A 146 26.33 28.17 -5.97
N TRP A 147 25.54 28.71 -6.89
CA TRP A 147 25.28 28.10 -8.19
C TRP A 147 26.44 28.43 -9.16
N PRO A 148 26.79 27.51 -10.08
CA PRO A 148 27.77 27.76 -11.13
C PRO A 148 27.34 28.88 -12.08
#